data_AF-A0A1Q6ZAD6-F1
#
_entry.id   AF-A0A1Q6ZAD6-F1
#
_cell.length_a   1.000
_cell.length_b   1.000
_cell.length_c   1.000
_cell.angle_alpha   90.00
_cell.angle_beta   90.00
_cell.angle_gamma   90.00
#
_symmetry.space_group_name_H-M   'P 1'
#
loop_
_entity.id
_entity.type
_entity.pdbx_description
1 polymer ?
#
loop_
_entity_poly.entity_id
_entity_poly.type
_entity_poly.pdbx_seq_one_letter_code
_entity_poly.pdbx_strand_id
1 'polypeptide(L)'
;MEAPGVDGWAAFKVASNVTSFSGYGMGSYSFFNQGVNIYAAHAFEVPVTLPAGSLHDLLTIFLDATHGKGGILHVVNDTGGSSTIANPDVPVTVVSYP
;
A
#
# COMPACT_ATOMS: atom_id res chain seq x y z
N MET A 1 -1.99 3.03 15.65
CA MET A 1 -0.71 3.76 15.57
C MET A 1 -0.48 4.08 14.12
N GLU A 2 -0.03 5.28 13.83
CA GLU A 2 0.05 5.82 12.46
C GLU A 2 1.24 6.76 12.33
N ALA A 3 1.68 7.00 11.10
CA ALA A 3 2.62 8.08 10.83
C ALA A 3 1.91 9.43 11.04
N PRO A 4 2.63 10.50 11.44
CA PRO A 4 1.99 11.79 11.69
C PRO A 4 1.18 12.30 10.48
N GLY A 5 -0.14 12.38 10.62
CA GLY A 5 -1.05 12.88 9.59
C GLY A 5 -1.30 11.93 8.41
N VAL A 6 -0.91 10.66 8.52
CA VAL A 6 -1.12 9.63 7.48
C VAL A 6 -1.72 8.40 8.14
N ASP A 7 -2.87 7.94 7.66
CA ASP A 7 -3.54 6.76 8.20
C ASP A 7 -2.62 5.53 8.10
N GLY A 8 -2.29 4.95 9.26
CA GLY A 8 -1.41 3.79 9.36
C GLY A 8 0.08 4.06 9.09
N TRP A 9 0.83 2.99 8.89
CA TRP A 9 2.24 3.03 8.48
C TRP A 9 2.37 2.27 7.17
N ALA A 10 3.13 2.83 6.22
CA ALA A 10 3.52 2.08 5.04
C ALA A 10 4.26 0.79 5.46
N ALA A 11 3.90 -0.33 4.84
CA ALA A 11 4.61 -1.59 5.03
C ALA A 11 6.08 -1.48 4.59
N PHE A 12 6.35 -0.63 3.60
CA PHE A 12 7.71 -0.31 3.17
C PHE A 12 7.82 1.16 2.78
N LYS A 13 8.76 1.88 3.40
CA LYS A 13 9.03 3.30 3.13
C LYS A 13 10.47 3.50 2.69
N VAL A 14 10.65 4.20 1.57
CA VAL A 14 11.92 4.80 1.17
C VAL A 14 11.93 6.25 1.66
N ALA A 15 12.97 6.64 2.38
CA ALA A 15 13.07 7.98 2.95
C ALA A 15 13.14 9.05 1.84
N SER A 16 12.54 10.22 2.10
CA SER A 16 12.39 11.32 1.12
C SER A 16 13.70 11.79 0.46
N ASN A 17 14.84 11.61 1.13
CA ASN A 17 16.16 12.04 0.65
C ASN A 17 16.90 10.99 -0.18
N VAL A 18 16.33 9.80 -0.39
CA VAL A 18 16.93 8.76 -1.23
C VAL A 18 16.77 9.15 -2.70
N THR A 19 17.87 9.09 -3.44
CA THR A 19 17.91 9.47 -4.87
C THR A 19 17.92 8.25 -5.80
N SER A 20 18.19 7.05 -5.28
CA SER A 20 18.17 5.81 -6.06
C SER A 20 17.65 4.65 -5.22
N PHE A 21 16.64 3.96 -5.73
CA PHE A 21 16.12 2.71 -5.20
C PHE A 21 15.49 1.92 -6.35
N SER A 22 15.56 0.60 -6.31
CA SER A 22 14.81 -0.24 -7.23
C SER A 22 14.13 -1.39 -6.50
N GLY A 23 12.83 -1.58 -6.77
CA GLY A 23 12.00 -2.62 -6.16
C GLY A 23 11.20 -3.38 -7.21
N TYR A 24 11.04 -4.70 -7.02
CA TYR A 24 10.37 -5.59 -7.97
C TYR A 24 9.49 -6.59 -7.22
N GLY A 25 8.25 -6.78 -7.67
CA GLY A 25 7.36 -7.84 -7.18
C GLY A 25 7.04 -7.73 -5.69
N MET A 26 6.66 -6.55 -5.22
CA MET A 26 6.42 -6.29 -3.79
C MET A 26 4.92 -6.36 -3.48
N GLY A 27 4.56 -7.10 -2.44
CA GLY A 27 3.17 -7.26 -1.99
C GLY A 27 2.95 -6.85 -0.55
N SER A 28 1.82 -6.20 -0.29
CA SER A 28 1.34 -5.91 1.06
C SER A 28 -0.08 -6.43 1.25
N TYR A 29 -0.36 -6.97 2.44
CA TYR A 29 -1.64 -7.57 2.77
C TYR A 29 -2.19 -6.90 4.01
N SER A 30 -3.49 -6.64 4.04
CA SER A 30 -4.18 -6.11 5.22
C SER A 30 -5.23 -7.11 5.72
N PHE A 31 -5.27 -7.27 7.04
CA PHE A 31 -6.28 -8.05 7.75
C PHE A 31 -6.56 -7.39 9.11
N PHE A 32 -7.53 -6.49 9.14
CA PHE A 32 -7.88 -5.78 10.37
C PHE A 32 -9.10 -6.43 11.03
N ASN A 33 -8.83 -7.39 11.93
CA ASN A 33 -9.83 -8.28 12.53
C ASN A 33 -10.37 -7.83 13.90
N GLN A 34 -10.23 -6.54 14.22
CA GLN A 34 -10.65 -5.99 15.52
C GLN A 34 -12.12 -5.54 15.53
N GLY A 35 -12.90 -5.87 14.49
CA GLY A 35 -14.33 -5.56 14.41
C GLY A 35 -14.68 -4.11 14.07
N VAL A 36 -13.67 -3.25 13.83
CA VAL A 36 -13.81 -1.84 13.45
C VAL A 36 -13.18 -1.56 12.09
N ASN A 37 -13.69 -0.56 11.35
CA ASN A 37 -13.10 -0.15 10.08
C ASN A 37 -11.75 0.53 10.32
N ILE A 38 -10.67 -0.10 9.89
CA ILE A 38 -9.30 0.43 9.95
C ILE A 38 -8.80 0.62 8.52
N TYR A 39 -8.21 1.77 8.25
CA TYR A 39 -7.62 2.07 6.94
C TYR A 39 -6.14 2.41 7.09
N ALA A 40 -5.36 2.02 6.09
CA ALA A 40 -4.03 2.56 5.84
C ALA A 40 -4.07 3.36 4.54
N ALA A 41 -3.43 4.53 4.52
CA ALA A 41 -3.38 5.39 3.35
C ALA A 41 -2.74 4.67 2.17
N HIS A 42 -1.58 4.05 2.39
CA HIS A 42 -0.85 3.31 1.37
C HIS A 42 0.01 2.19 1.95
N ALA A 43 0.29 1.19 1.12
CA ALA A 43 1.21 0.10 1.50
C ALA A 43 2.68 0.47 1.31
N PHE A 44 2.99 1.19 0.23
CA PHE A 44 4.34 1.57 -0.14
C PHE A 44 4.46 3.09 -0.12
N GLU A 45 5.58 3.62 0.35
CA GLU A 45 5.85 5.05 0.29
C GLU A 45 7.26 5.32 -0.23
N VAL A 46 7.39 6.00 -1.37
CA VAL A 46 8.71 6.34 -1.93
C VAL A 46 8.75 7.79 -2.41
N PRO A 47 9.95 8.41 -2.54
CA PRO A 47 10.07 9.73 -3.14
C PRO A 47 9.56 9.72 -4.58
N VAL A 48 8.69 10.67 -4.92
CA VAL A 48 8.23 10.89 -6.32
C VAL A 48 9.35 11.38 -7.24
N THR A 49 10.49 11.76 -6.66
CA THR A 49 11.71 12.18 -7.38
C THR A 49 12.61 11.03 -7.79
N LEU A 50 12.28 9.78 -7.44
CA LEU A 50 13.00 8.63 -7.95
C LEU A 50 12.89 8.55 -9.49
N PRO A 51 13.86 7.92 -10.17
CA PRO A 51 13.76 7.68 -11.61
C PRO A 51 12.46 6.94 -11.99
N ALA A 52 11.90 7.26 -13.15
CA ALA A 52 10.68 6.61 -13.64
C ALA A 52 10.87 5.08 -13.70
N GLY A 53 9.88 4.34 -13.18
CA GLY A 53 9.95 2.88 -13.08
C GLY A 53 11.00 2.40 -12.10
N SER A 54 11.16 3.08 -10.96
CA SER A 54 11.99 2.57 -9.86
C SER A 54 11.35 1.38 -9.14
N LEU A 55 10.03 1.25 -9.21
CA LEU A 55 9.26 0.15 -8.67
C LEU A 55 8.53 -0.57 -9.80
N HIS A 56 8.47 -1.89 -9.72
CA HIS A 56 7.80 -2.74 -10.69
C HIS A 56 6.91 -3.77 -10.00
N ASP A 57 5.71 -3.96 -10.53
CA ASP A 57 4.78 -5.02 -10.14
C ASP A 57 4.45 -5.03 -8.64
N LEU A 58 3.97 -3.89 -8.14
CA LEU A 58 3.46 -3.76 -6.78
C LEU A 58 2.03 -4.29 -6.68
N LEU A 59 1.68 -4.85 -5.53
CA LEU A 59 0.30 -5.22 -5.22
C LEU A 59 -0.10 -4.98 -3.76
N THR A 60 -1.39 -4.75 -3.57
CA THR A 60 -2.06 -4.79 -2.27
C THR A 60 -3.25 -5.74 -2.30
N ILE A 61 -3.49 -6.44 -1.20
CA ILE A 61 -4.65 -7.34 -1.03
C ILE A 61 -5.27 -7.11 0.35
N PHE A 62 -6.60 -7.07 0.39
CA PHE A 62 -7.34 -7.19 1.64
C PHE A 62 -7.75 -8.64 1.84
N LEU A 63 -7.41 -9.21 2.99
CA LEU A 63 -7.63 -10.62 3.31
C LEU A 63 -8.92 -10.81 4.11
N ASP A 64 -9.62 -11.89 3.82
CA ASP A 64 -10.72 -12.41 4.63
C ASP A 64 -11.79 -11.35 4.97
N ALA A 65 -12.74 -11.16 4.04
CA ALA A 65 -13.90 -10.30 4.23
C ALA A 65 -14.86 -10.75 5.33
N THR A 66 -14.73 -11.97 5.85
CA THR A 66 -15.63 -12.48 6.90
C THR A 66 -15.23 -11.91 8.26
N HIS A 67 -13.92 -11.85 8.52
CA HIS A 67 -13.39 -11.45 9.83
C HIS A 67 -12.66 -10.11 9.80
N GLY A 68 -12.20 -9.66 8.65
CA GLY A 68 -11.54 -8.36 8.47
C GLY A 68 -12.53 -7.23 8.20
N LYS A 69 -12.11 -5.99 8.51
CA LYS A 69 -12.80 -4.75 8.07
C LYS A 69 -11.82 -3.71 7.55
N GLY A 70 -12.28 -2.80 6.70
CA GLY A 70 -11.47 -1.69 6.18
C GLY A 70 -10.53 -2.10 5.03
N GLY A 71 -9.27 -1.63 5.05
CA GLY A 71 -8.26 -1.99 4.04
C GLY A 71 -7.17 -0.94 3.78
N ILE A 72 -6.58 -0.98 2.60
CA ILE A 72 -5.53 -0.06 2.14
C ILE A 72 -6.11 0.79 1.01
N LEU A 73 -5.92 2.11 1.08
CA LEU A 73 -6.55 3.05 0.15
C LEU A 73 -5.78 3.18 -1.18
N HIS A 74 -4.45 3.09 -1.13
CA HIS A 74 -3.58 3.15 -2.29
C HIS A 74 -2.47 2.09 -2.24
N VAL A 75 -1.98 1.68 -3.41
CA VAL A 75 -0.85 0.74 -3.47
C VAL A 75 0.43 1.46 -3.01
N VAL A 76 0.76 2.57 -3.65
CA VAL A 76 1.99 3.34 -3.38
C VAL A 76 1.70 4.84 -3.38
N ASN A 77 2.10 5.55 -2.33
CA ASN A 77 1.75 6.96 -2.12
C ASN A 77 0.24 7.18 -2.41
N ASP A 78 -0.11 8.05 -3.35
CA ASP A 78 -1.50 8.32 -3.76
C ASP A 78 -1.92 7.55 -5.04
N THR A 79 -1.14 6.54 -5.45
CA THR A 79 -1.29 5.80 -6.71
C THR A 79 -1.74 4.35 -6.48
N GLY A 80 -2.60 3.88 -7.39
CA GLY A 80 -3.26 2.59 -7.31
C GLY A 80 -4.62 2.69 -6.60
N GLY A 81 -5.52 1.79 -6.94
CA GLY A 81 -6.83 1.70 -6.30
C GLY A 81 -6.74 1.14 -4.88
N SER A 82 -7.89 1.09 -4.20
CA SER A 82 -8.00 0.57 -2.84
C SER A 82 -8.17 -0.95 -2.81
N SER A 83 -7.39 -1.65 -1.97
CA SER A 83 -7.65 -3.05 -1.60
C SER A 83 -8.40 -3.07 -0.27
N THR A 84 -9.69 -3.40 -0.29
CA THR A 84 -10.58 -3.33 0.88
C THR A 84 -11.53 -4.51 0.92
N ILE A 85 -12.40 -4.53 1.93
CA ILE A 85 -13.51 -5.49 2.00
C ILE A 85 -14.45 -5.48 0.77
N ALA A 86 -14.44 -4.44 -0.07
CA ALA A 86 -15.22 -4.40 -1.30
C ALA A 86 -14.66 -5.30 -2.42
N ASN A 87 -13.39 -5.69 -2.31
CA ASN A 87 -12.65 -6.50 -3.27
C ASN A 87 -11.66 -7.44 -2.54
N PRO A 88 -12.16 -8.30 -1.63
CA PRO A 88 -11.31 -9.16 -0.83
C PRO A 88 -10.63 -10.22 -1.68
N ASP A 89 -9.42 -10.62 -1.29
CA ASP A 89 -8.63 -11.66 -1.93
C ASP A 89 -8.33 -11.40 -3.43
N VAL A 90 -8.54 -10.16 -3.89
CA VAL A 90 -8.24 -9.69 -5.25
C VAL A 90 -7.06 -8.71 -5.20
N PRO A 91 -5.97 -8.95 -5.95
CA PRO A 91 -4.86 -8.01 -6.04
C PRO A 91 -5.27 -6.69 -6.68
N VAL A 92 -4.90 -5.59 -6.03
CA VAL A 92 -4.88 -4.25 -6.64
C VAL A 92 -3.44 -3.88 -6.93
N THR A 93 -3.13 -3.61 -8.19
CA THR A 93 -1.75 -3.57 -8.68
C THR A 93 -1.33 -2.20 -9.20
N VAL A 94 -0.02 -1.94 -9.13
CA VAL A 94 0.67 -0.85 -9.82
C VAL A 94 1.88 -1.46 -10.52
N VAL A 95 1.87 -1.47 -11.85
CA VAL A 95 2.89 -2.16 -12.66
C VAL A 95 4.23 -1.42 -12.67
N SER A 96 4.22 -0.08 -12.59
CA SER A 96 5.41 0.77 -12.60
C SER A 96 5.17 2.02 -11.76
N TYR A 97 6.18 2.45 -10.99
CA TYR A 97 6.15 3.71 -10.22
C TYR A 97 7.58 4.22 -9.88
N PRO A 98 7.83 5.53 -9.76
CA PRO A 98 6.96 6.60 -10.23
C PRO A 98 6.77 6.52 -11.75
#